data_AF-A0A6G2D8F8-F1
#
_entry.id   AF-A0A6G2D8F8-F1
#
_cell.length_a   1.000
_cell.length_b   1.000
_cell.length_c   1.000
_cell.angle_alpha   90.00
_cell.angle_beta   90.00
_cell.angle_gamma   90.00
#
_symmetry.space_group_name_H-M   'P 1'
#
loop_
_entity.id
_entity.type
_entity.pdbx_description
1 polymer ?
#
loop_
_entity_poly.entity_id
_entity_poly.type
_entity_poly.pdbx_seq_one_letter_code
_entity_poly.pdbx_strand_id
1 'polypeptide(L)'
;PNIHGGLLARRDLDSHLEAAKDNKIELIDLVVVNLYPFKETILKPDVTYADAVENIDIGGPSMLRSAAKNHASVTVVVDPADYAVVLDELAANGETSYETRQRLAAKVFRHTAAYDALIAEYFTAQVGESKPEKLTLTYDLKQPMRYGENPQQDADFYQKALPTDYSIASAKQLNGKELSFNNIRDADAAIRIIRDFKDSPTVVALKHMNPCGIGQADDIETAWDYAYESDPVSIFGGIVVLNREVDAATAEKMHGVFLEIIIAPSYTDEALAILINKKKNLRILALPFNAQEASEVEAEYTGVVGGLLVQNQDVVKESPADWQVVTKRQPTETEATALEFAWKAIKYVKSNGIIVTNDHMTLGVGPGQTNRVASVRLAIDQAKDRLDGAVLASDAFFPFADNVEEIAKAGIKAIIQPGGSVRDQESIEAADKYGLTMVFTGVRHFRH
;
A
#
# COMPACT_ATOMS: atom_id res chain seq x y z
N PRO A 1 -43.74 4.84 16.28
CA PRO A 1 -43.73 6.09 17.08
C PRO A 1 -43.39 5.85 18.56
N ASN A 2 -43.87 4.78 19.20
CA ASN A 2 -43.66 4.56 20.64
C ASN A 2 -42.18 4.42 21.06
N ILE A 3 -41.30 3.98 20.17
CA ILE A 3 -39.84 3.95 20.41
C ILE A 3 -39.22 5.30 20.03
N HIS A 4 -39.30 5.68 18.75
CA HIS A 4 -38.67 6.90 18.25
C HIS A 4 -39.19 8.19 18.90
N GLY A 5 -40.45 8.22 19.34
CA GLY A 5 -41.01 9.33 20.11
C GLY A 5 -40.33 9.48 21.47
N GLY A 6 -40.07 8.36 22.16
CA GLY A 6 -39.32 8.34 23.42
C GLY A 6 -37.85 8.74 23.24
N LEU A 7 -37.25 8.42 22.08
CA LEU A 7 -35.88 8.80 21.74
C LEU A 7 -35.73 10.26 21.30
N LEU A 8 -36.70 10.80 20.55
CA LEU A 8 -36.59 12.10 19.88
C LEU A 8 -37.33 13.23 20.61
N ALA A 9 -38.11 12.94 21.63
CA ALA A 9 -38.72 13.96 22.48
C ALA A 9 -37.62 14.77 23.16
N ARG A 10 -37.55 16.07 22.82
CA ARG A 10 -36.65 17.02 23.45
C ARG A 10 -37.18 17.36 24.83
N ARG A 11 -36.33 17.21 25.85
CA ARG A 11 -36.74 17.41 27.25
C ARG A 11 -36.68 18.87 27.71
N ASP A 12 -36.10 19.72 26.89
CA ASP A 12 -36.04 21.16 27.08
C ASP A 12 -37.20 21.90 26.38
N LEU A 13 -38.17 21.17 25.80
CA LEU A 13 -39.34 21.72 25.14
C LEU A 13 -40.63 21.12 25.71
N ASP A 14 -41.42 21.95 26.41
CA ASP A 14 -42.69 21.53 27.02
C ASP A 14 -43.67 20.92 26.00
N SER A 15 -43.67 21.43 24.76
CA SER A 15 -44.52 20.90 23.69
C SER A 15 -44.19 19.45 23.32
N HIS A 16 -42.92 19.04 23.40
CA HIS A 16 -42.52 17.65 23.16
C HIS A 16 -42.91 16.74 24.33
N LEU A 17 -42.79 17.23 25.56
CA LEU A 17 -43.16 16.49 26.76
C LEU A 17 -44.67 16.27 26.85
N GLU A 18 -45.49 17.30 26.56
CA GLU A 18 -46.94 17.15 26.54
C GLU A 18 -47.37 16.21 25.40
N ALA A 19 -46.77 16.32 24.22
CA ALA A 19 -47.05 15.39 23.13
C ALA A 19 -46.71 13.94 23.50
N ALA A 20 -45.59 13.68 24.18
CA ALA A 20 -45.24 12.34 24.65
C ALA A 20 -46.28 11.80 25.63
N LYS A 21 -46.70 12.63 26.60
CA LYS A 21 -47.72 12.30 27.59
C LYS A 21 -49.10 12.04 26.97
N ASP A 22 -49.56 12.92 26.08
CA ASP A 22 -50.85 12.78 25.37
C ASP A 22 -50.92 11.48 24.57
N ASN A 23 -49.79 11.08 24.00
CA ASN A 23 -49.67 9.86 23.20
C ASN A 23 -49.24 8.63 24.04
N LYS A 24 -49.10 8.76 25.36
CA LYS A 24 -48.68 7.70 26.29
C LYS A 24 -47.34 7.06 25.88
N ILE A 25 -46.39 7.89 25.48
CA ILE A 25 -45.04 7.50 25.10
C ILE A 25 -44.10 7.78 26.27
N GLU A 26 -43.42 6.75 26.74
CA GLU A 26 -42.36 6.88 27.75
C GLU A 26 -41.05 7.35 27.10
N LEU A 27 -40.28 8.14 27.84
CA LEU A 27 -38.98 8.63 27.40
C LEU A 27 -37.92 7.54 27.57
N ILE A 28 -36.89 7.56 26.72
CA ILE A 28 -35.79 6.61 26.76
C ILE A 28 -34.48 7.37 27.01
N ASP A 29 -33.79 7.02 28.11
CA ASP A 29 -32.58 7.72 28.56
C ASP A 29 -31.28 7.13 28.01
N LEU A 30 -31.28 5.83 27.71
CA LEU A 30 -30.10 5.08 27.30
C LEU A 30 -30.45 4.15 26.14
N VAL A 31 -29.66 4.20 25.07
CA VAL A 31 -29.71 3.27 23.94
C VAL A 31 -28.37 2.58 23.82
N VAL A 32 -28.37 1.24 23.88
CA VAL A 32 -27.19 0.41 23.65
C VAL A 32 -27.51 -0.54 22.51
N VAL A 33 -26.98 -0.27 21.32
CA VAL A 33 -27.30 -0.99 20.08
C VAL A 33 -26.03 -1.16 19.26
N ASN A 34 -25.72 -2.39 18.86
CA ASN A 34 -24.77 -2.66 17.79
C ASN A 34 -25.55 -3.08 16.52
N LEU A 35 -24.90 -2.95 15.37
CA LEU A 35 -25.50 -3.29 14.08
C LEU A 35 -25.26 -4.75 13.74
N TYR A 36 -26.10 -5.28 12.85
CA TYR A 36 -25.83 -6.60 12.27
C TYR A 36 -24.47 -6.62 11.58
N PRO A 37 -23.75 -7.76 11.63
CA PRO A 37 -22.38 -7.85 11.16
C PRO A 37 -22.32 -7.98 9.63
N PHE A 38 -22.75 -6.92 8.92
CA PHE A 38 -22.80 -6.90 7.45
C PHE A 38 -21.41 -7.10 6.85
N LYS A 39 -20.40 -6.40 7.40
CA LYS A 39 -18.99 -6.55 7.05
C LYS A 39 -18.53 -8.01 7.14
N GLU A 40 -18.78 -8.66 8.27
CA GLU A 40 -18.39 -10.05 8.50
C GLU A 40 -19.20 -11.01 7.63
N THR A 41 -20.42 -10.65 7.25
CA THR A 41 -21.26 -11.43 6.35
C THR A 41 -20.72 -11.43 4.94
N ILE A 42 -20.39 -10.26 4.37
CA ILE A 42 -19.89 -10.15 3.00
C ILE A 42 -18.45 -10.67 2.82
N LEU A 43 -17.71 -10.86 3.92
CA LEU A 43 -16.38 -11.47 3.92
C LEU A 43 -16.40 -13.01 3.93
N LYS A 44 -17.57 -13.66 4.09
CA LYS A 44 -17.67 -15.12 4.04
C LYS A 44 -17.51 -15.61 2.59
N PRO A 45 -16.70 -16.67 2.33
CA PRO A 45 -16.45 -17.17 0.97
C PRO A 45 -17.72 -17.53 0.18
N ASP A 46 -18.74 -18.08 0.85
CA ASP A 46 -19.96 -18.61 0.22
C ASP A 46 -21.19 -17.72 0.45
N VAL A 47 -20.99 -16.43 0.76
CA VAL A 47 -22.10 -15.49 0.99
C VAL A 47 -22.92 -15.30 -0.29
N THR A 48 -24.23 -15.52 -0.22
CA THR A 48 -25.12 -15.20 -1.34
C THR A 48 -25.58 -13.74 -1.28
N TYR A 49 -26.06 -13.22 -2.40
CA TYR A 49 -26.71 -11.91 -2.43
C TYR A 49 -27.88 -11.82 -1.44
N ALA A 50 -28.68 -12.89 -1.33
CA ALA A 50 -29.79 -12.95 -0.39
C ALA A 50 -29.31 -12.88 1.07
N ASP A 51 -28.22 -13.57 1.41
CA ASP A 51 -27.64 -13.50 2.76
C ASP A 51 -27.14 -12.09 3.09
N ALA A 52 -26.48 -11.43 2.15
CA ALA A 52 -26.02 -10.06 2.33
C ALA A 52 -27.21 -9.10 2.54
N VAL A 53 -28.25 -9.19 1.71
CA VAL A 53 -29.46 -8.35 1.81
C VAL A 53 -30.18 -8.55 3.15
N GLU A 54 -30.33 -9.79 3.61
CA GLU A 54 -30.99 -10.09 4.90
C GLU A 54 -30.21 -9.55 6.10
N ASN A 55 -28.88 -9.36 5.97
CA ASN A 55 -28.03 -8.82 7.03
C ASN A 55 -27.92 -7.28 7.02
N ILE A 56 -28.74 -6.59 6.22
CA ILE A 56 -28.86 -5.13 6.25
C ILE A 56 -29.81 -4.72 7.37
N ASP A 57 -29.28 -4.12 8.42
CA ASP A 57 -30.04 -3.65 9.56
C ASP A 57 -30.70 -2.30 9.26
N ILE A 58 -32.02 -2.24 9.40
CA ILE A 58 -32.80 -1.00 9.27
C ILE A 58 -33.10 -0.39 10.65
N GLY A 59 -33.38 -1.24 11.64
CA GLY A 59 -33.82 -0.83 12.97
C GLY A 59 -32.68 -0.24 13.79
N GLY A 60 -31.52 -0.90 13.79
CA GLY A 60 -30.32 -0.49 14.51
C GLY A 60 -29.87 0.92 14.12
N PRO A 61 -29.60 1.22 12.84
CA PRO A 61 -29.18 2.55 12.41
C PRO A 61 -30.27 3.60 12.70
N SER A 62 -31.55 3.25 12.54
CA SER A 62 -32.66 4.17 12.83
C SER A 62 -32.70 4.57 14.31
N MET A 63 -32.57 3.60 15.23
CA MET A 63 -32.55 3.86 16.69
C MET A 63 -31.30 4.64 17.10
N LEU A 64 -30.14 4.21 16.63
CA LEU A 64 -28.86 4.86 16.90
C LEU A 64 -28.86 6.33 16.46
N ARG A 65 -29.27 6.62 15.21
CA ARG A 65 -29.35 7.98 14.68
C ARG A 65 -30.38 8.84 15.43
N SER A 66 -31.49 8.23 15.87
CA SER A 66 -32.51 8.93 16.67
C SER A 66 -31.96 9.35 18.03
N ALA A 67 -31.29 8.43 18.74
CA ALA A 67 -30.69 8.70 20.03
C ALA A 67 -29.53 9.71 19.91
N ALA A 68 -28.63 9.52 18.93
CA ALA A 68 -27.51 10.44 18.68
C ALA A 68 -27.98 11.86 18.32
N LYS A 69 -29.06 11.99 17.54
CA LYS A 69 -29.68 13.30 17.26
C LYS A 69 -30.13 14.00 18.55
N ASN A 70 -30.66 13.26 19.52
CA ASN A 70 -31.17 13.79 20.78
C ASN A 70 -30.19 13.62 21.96
N HIS A 71 -28.88 13.66 21.68
CA HIS A 71 -27.82 13.47 22.68
C HIS A 71 -27.83 14.49 23.84
N ALA A 72 -28.55 15.60 23.71
CA ALA A 72 -28.80 16.49 24.84
C ALA A 72 -29.44 15.75 26.02
N SER A 73 -30.26 14.73 25.73
CA SER A 73 -31.08 14.01 26.71
C SER A 73 -30.94 12.48 26.68
N VAL A 74 -30.33 11.90 25.64
CA VAL A 74 -30.21 10.44 25.48
C VAL A 74 -28.75 10.03 25.36
N THR A 75 -28.31 9.11 26.22
CA THR A 75 -27.01 8.45 26.09
C THR A 75 -27.13 7.35 25.04
N VAL A 76 -26.25 7.35 24.04
CA VAL A 76 -26.24 6.32 22.99
C VAL A 76 -24.90 5.61 22.97
N VAL A 77 -24.89 4.28 22.89
CA VAL A 77 -23.67 3.47 22.86
C VAL A 77 -23.76 2.46 21.73
N VAL A 78 -22.72 2.43 20.90
CA VAL A 78 -22.62 1.55 19.73
C VAL A 78 -21.46 0.54 19.82
N ASP A 79 -20.58 0.73 20.79
CA ASP A 79 -19.36 -0.05 20.96
C ASP A 79 -19.17 -0.43 22.44
N PRO A 80 -19.02 -1.72 22.76
CA PRO A 80 -18.74 -2.20 24.12
C PRO A 80 -17.54 -1.53 24.79
N ALA A 81 -16.56 -1.01 24.04
CA ALA A 81 -15.40 -0.31 24.59
C ALA A 81 -15.78 0.95 25.40
N ASP A 82 -16.95 1.54 25.16
CA ASP A 82 -17.42 2.73 25.88
C ASP A 82 -18.22 2.38 27.16
N TYR A 83 -18.49 1.10 27.45
CA TYR A 83 -19.30 0.70 28.60
C TYR A 83 -18.74 1.19 29.94
N ALA A 84 -17.42 1.06 30.14
CA ALA A 84 -16.78 1.45 31.39
C ALA A 84 -17.02 2.93 31.70
N VAL A 85 -16.75 3.80 30.73
CA VAL A 85 -16.92 5.26 30.88
C VAL A 85 -18.37 5.63 31.21
N VAL A 86 -19.34 5.00 30.54
CA VAL A 86 -20.76 5.28 30.78
C VAL A 86 -21.19 4.79 32.16
N LEU A 87 -20.77 3.58 32.55
CA LEU A 87 -21.10 3.01 33.86
C LEU A 87 -20.49 3.83 35.00
N ASP A 88 -19.25 4.29 34.84
CA ASP A 88 -18.57 5.12 35.84
C ASP A 88 -19.30 6.45 36.06
N GLU A 89 -19.72 7.14 35.00
CA GLU A 89 -20.49 8.38 35.12
C GLU A 89 -21.86 8.15 35.77
N LEU A 90 -22.57 7.09 35.36
CA LEU A 90 -23.88 6.74 35.94
C LEU A 90 -23.76 6.40 37.42
N ALA A 91 -22.73 5.65 37.83
CA ALA A 91 -22.50 5.29 39.21
C ALA A 91 -22.15 6.51 40.08
N ALA A 92 -21.37 7.44 39.54
CA ALA A 92 -20.93 8.63 40.27
C ALA A 92 -22.01 9.72 40.38
N ASN A 93 -22.78 9.94 39.31
CA ASN A 93 -23.63 11.13 39.17
C ASN A 93 -25.12 10.80 38.98
N GLY A 94 -25.49 9.53 38.75
CA GLY A 94 -26.85 9.13 38.38
C GLY A 94 -27.22 9.42 36.92
N GLU A 95 -26.38 10.14 36.19
CA GLU A 95 -26.53 10.47 34.77
C GLU A 95 -25.16 10.60 34.08
N THR A 96 -25.16 10.63 32.75
CA THR A 96 -23.94 10.93 31.98
C THR A 96 -23.73 12.43 31.84
N SER A 97 -22.50 12.85 31.54
CA SER A 97 -22.21 14.24 31.17
C SER A 97 -22.73 14.56 29.76
N TYR A 98 -23.01 15.83 29.49
CA TYR A 98 -23.38 16.29 28.15
C TYR A 98 -22.24 16.03 27.15
N GLU A 99 -21.00 16.27 27.57
CA GLU A 99 -19.78 16.05 26.79
C GLU A 99 -19.63 14.58 26.38
N THR A 100 -19.87 13.64 27.31
CA THR A 100 -19.86 12.20 27.00
C THR A 100 -20.95 11.84 25.99
N ARG A 101 -22.19 12.33 26.17
CA ARG A 101 -23.27 12.08 25.19
C ARG A 101 -22.94 12.65 23.81
N GLN A 102 -22.35 13.85 23.74
CA GLN A 102 -21.95 14.47 22.48
C GLN A 102 -20.85 13.66 21.77
N ARG A 103 -19.82 13.21 22.51
CA ARG A 103 -18.76 12.34 21.97
C ARG A 103 -19.32 11.04 21.42
N LEU A 104 -20.22 10.40 22.16
CA LEU A 104 -20.87 9.15 21.76
C LEU A 104 -21.77 9.33 20.53
N ALA A 105 -22.54 10.42 20.46
CA ALA A 105 -23.34 10.75 19.29
C ALA A 105 -22.49 10.92 18.02
N ALA A 106 -21.34 11.60 18.14
CA ALA A 106 -20.39 11.71 17.04
C ALA A 106 -19.85 10.34 16.60
N LYS A 107 -19.57 9.43 17.55
CA LYS A 107 -19.14 8.06 17.26
C LYS A 107 -20.23 7.27 16.52
N VAL A 108 -21.49 7.41 16.93
CA VAL A 108 -22.64 6.77 16.27
C VAL A 108 -22.79 7.21 14.81
N PHE A 109 -22.67 8.50 14.52
CA PHE A 109 -22.76 8.97 13.13
C PHE A 109 -21.59 8.49 12.27
N ARG A 110 -20.37 8.37 12.82
CA ARG A 110 -19.26 7.71 12.09
C ARG A 110 -19.53 6.23 11.83
N HIS A 111 -20.02 5.51 12.83
CA HIS A 111 -20.32 4.08 12.72
C HIS A 111 -21.41 3.80 11.67
N THR A 112 -22.50 4.57 11.69
CA THR A 112 -23.59 4.41 10.71
C THR A 112 -23.19 4.86 9.30
N ALA A 113 -22.35 5.90 9.17
CA ALA A 113 -21.80 6.29 7.87
C ALA A 113 -20.90 5.19 7.27
N ALA A 114 -20.03 4.58 8.08
CA ALA A 114 -19.19 3.45 7.67
C ALA A 114 -20.04 2.24 7.24
N TYR A 115 -21.09 1.93 7.99
CA TYR A 115 -22.03 0.86 7.68
C TYR A 115 -22.72 1.05 6.32
N ASP A 116 -23.31 2.23 6.10
CA ASP A 116 -23.99 2.56 4.85
C ASP A 116 -23.02 2.57 3.65
N ALA A 117 -21.78 3.03 3.85
CA ALA A 117 -20.76 3.03 2.80
C ALA A 117 -20.35 1.62 2.37
N LEU A 118 -20.25 0.66 3.31
CA LEU A 118 -19.97 -0.74 2.97
C LEU A 118 -21.13 -1.39 2.20
N ILE A 119 -22.37 -1.09 2.57
CA ILE A 119 -23.55 -1.53 1.82
C ILE A 119 -23.52 -0.94 0.40
N ALA A 120 -23.23 0.36 0.28
CA ALA A 120 -23.14 1.01 -1.02
C ALA A 120 -22.04 0.40 -1.91
N GLU A 121 -20.83 0.16 -1.36
CA GLU A 121 -19.72 -0.52 -2.07
C GLU A 121 -20.16 -1.90 -2.57
N TYR A 122 -20.82 -2.70 -1.72
CA TYR A 122 -21.32 -4.02 -2.08
C TYR A 122 -22.34 -3.96 -3.23
N PHE A 123 -23.37 -3.12 -3.15
CA PHE A 123 -24.40 -3.03 -4.19
C PHE A 123 -23.84 -2.48 -5.51
N THR A 124 -22.93 -1.51 -5.44
CA THR A 124 -22.23 -0.97 -6.61
C THR A 124 -21.47 -2.06 -7.37
N ALA A 125 -20.77 -2.93 -6.63
CA ALA A 125 -20.09 -4.09 -7.20
C ALA A 125 -21.06 -5.11 -7.83
N GLN A 126 -22.19 -5.39 -7.19
CA GLN A 126 -23.19 -6.35 -7.71
C GLN A 126 -23.81 -5.91 -9.04
N VAL A 127 -23.96 -4.60 -9.28
CA VAL A 127 -24.46 -4.07 -10.56
C VAL A 127 -23.36 -3.83 -11.60
N GLY A 128 -22.10 -4.14 -11.27
CA GLY A 128 -20.96 -3.98 -12.17
C GLY A 128 -20.57 -2.53 -12.46
N GLU A 129 -20.96 -1.59 -11.59
CA GLU A 129 -20.66 -0.17 -11.77
C GLU A 129 -19.23 0.15 -11.30
N SER A 130 -18.31 0.30 -12.25
CA SER A 130 -16.88 0.55 -11.96
C SER A 130 -16.51 2.01 -11.71
N LYS A 131 -17.40 2.95 -12.07
CA LYS A 131 -17.17 4.40 -11.97
C LYS A 131 -18.41 5.11 -11.44
N PRO A 132 -18.80 4.85 -10.17
CA PRO A 132 -19.97 5.47 -9.58
C PRO A 132 -19.83 6.99 -9.54
N GLU A 133 -20.95 7.70 -9.61
CA GLU A 133 -20.99 9.16 -9.56
C GLU A 133 -20.62 9.73 -8.17
N LYS A 134 -20.64 8.87 -7.14
CA LYS A 134 -20.19 9.17 -5.78
C LYS A 134 -19.20 8.13 -5.32
N LEU A 135 -18.05 8.60 -4.84
CA LEU A 135 -17.06 7.77 -4.19
C LEU A 135 -17.17 7.90 -2.66
N THR A 136 -17.51 6.81 -1.99
CA THR A 136 -17.54 6.71 -0.52
C THR A 136 -16.48 5.74 -0.06
N LEU A 137 -15.41 6.25 0.56
CA LEU A 137 -14.33 5.44 1.10
C LEU A 137 -14.46 5.32 2.62
N THR A 138 -14.28 4.12 3.16
CA THR A 138 -14.38 3.84 4.59
C THR A 138 -13.10 3.21 5.11
N TYR A 139 -12.55 3.81 6.16
CA TYR A 139 -11.35 3.35 6.82
C TYR A 139 -11.50 3.39 8.34
N ASP A 140 -10.79 2.48 9.00
CA ASP A 140 -10.67 2.40 10.46
C ASP A 140 -9.29 2.89 10.89
N LEU A 141 -9.23 3.68 11.98
CA LEU A 141 -7.95 4.09 12.55
C LEU A 141 -7.19 2.85 13.03
N LYS A 142 -6.01 2.60 12.45
CA LYS A 142 -5.15 1.46 12.79
C LYS A 142 -4.16 1.84 13.89
N GLN A 143 -3.50 2.98 13.74
CA GLN A 143 -2.48 3.44 14.66
C GLN A 143 -2.35 4.98 14.56
N PRO A 144 -2.35 5.73 15.67
CA PRO A 144 -1.90 7.11 15.64
C PRO A 144 -0.41 7.18 15.33
N MET A 145 0.03 8.14 14.51
CA MET A 145 1.45 8.31 14.21
C MET A 145 2.06 9.32 15.17
N ARG A 146 3.36 9.15 15.46
CA ARG A 146 4.12 10.14 16.23
C ARG A 146 4.19 11.50 15.52
N TYR A 147 4.29 11.46 14.19
CA TYR A 147 4.31 12.59 13.27
C TYR A 147 4.16 12.04 11.83
N GLY A 148 3.93 12.93 10.86
CA GLY A 148 3.84 12.63 9.43
C GLY A 148 5.20 12.40 8.76
N GLU A 149 5.40 12.93 7.55
CA GLU A 149 6.73 12.84 6.91
C GLU A 149 7.80 13.59 7.73
N ASN A 150 7.39 14.66 8.40
CA ASN A 150 8.24 15.53 9.20
C ASN A 150 7.67 15.72 10.62
N PRO A 151 8.53 15.98 11.65
CA PRO A 151 8.11 16.05 13.06
C PRO A 151 7.00 17.05 13.41
N GLN A 152 6.85 18.12 12.64
CA GLN A 152 5.84 19.16 12.85
C GLN A 152 4.46 18.84 12.25
N GLN A 153 4.32 17.70 11.57
CA GLN A 153 3.06 17.28 10.94
C GLN A 153 2.40 16.22 11.80
N ASP A 154 1.13 16.40 12.15
CA ASP A 154 0.33 15.34 12.77
C ASP A 154 -0.08 14.32 11.70
N ALA A 155 -0.15 13.04 12.07
CA ALA A 155 -0.55 11.99 11.16
C ALA A 155 -1.16 10.79 11.90
N ASP A 156 -1.91 10.00 11.13
CA ASP A 156 -2.56 8.77 11.57
C ASP A 156 -2.46 7.75 10.42
N PHE A 157 -2.38 6.47 10.77
CA PHE A 157 -2.48 5.39 9.80
C PHE A 157 -3.86 4.75 9.90
N TYR A 158 -4.55 4.72 8.78
CA TYR A 158 -5.87 4.13 8.62
C TYR A 158 -5.79 2.87 7.76
N GLN A 159 -6.55 1.84 8.11
CA GLN A 159 -6.70 0.62 7.32
C GLN A 159 -8.08 0.57 6.66
N LYS A 160 -8.20 -0.04 5.48
CA LYS A 160 -9.50 -0.19 4.81
C LYS A 160 -10.45 -0.99 5.71
N ALA A 161 -11.73 -0.62 5.70
CA ALA A 161 -12.75 -1.34 6.47
C ALA A 161 -12.85 -2.82 6.04
N LEU A 162 -12.64 -3.13 4.76
CA LEU A 162 -12.44 -4.49 4.26
C LEU A 162 -10.92 -4.72 4.11
N PRO A 163 -10.28 -5.52 4.97
CA PRO A 163 -8.83 -5.71 4.95
C PRO A 163 -8.34 -6.43 3.70
N THR A 164 -7.11 -6.11 3.32
CA THR A 164 -6.36 -6.81 2.26
C THR A 164 -5.19 -7.52 2.91
N ASP A 165 -5.14 -8.85 2.81
CA ASP A 165 -4.19 -9.69 3.55
C ASP A 165 -2.73 -9.40 3.17
N TYR A 166 -2.45 -9.22 1.88
CA TYR A 166 -1.14 -8.80 1.38
C TYR A 166 -1.00 -7.28 1.38
N SER A 167 -0.93 -6.68 2.58
CA SER A 167 -0.72 -5.23 2.76
C SER A 167 0.05 -4.93 4.05
N ILE A 168 0.69 -3.75 4.10
CA ILE A 168 1.34 -3.27 5.32
C ILE A 168 0.36 -3.13 6.50
N ALA A 169 -0.92 -2.88 6.25
CA ALA A 169 -1.97 -2.79 7.28
C ALA A 169 -2.25 -4.13 7.98
N SER A 170 -2.05 -5.23 7.26
CA SER A 170 -2.28 -6.61 7.71
C SER A 170 -1.00 -7.31 8.20
N ALA A 171 0.16 -6.66 8.08
CA ALA A 171 1.43 -7.21 8.52
C ALA A 171 1.46 -7.42 10.05
N LYS A 172 1.96 -8.59 10.48
CA LYS A 172 2.15 -8.91 11.89
C LYS A 172 3.53 -8.47 12.35
N GLN A 173 3.59 -7.51 13.26
CA GLN A 173 4.84 -7.08 13.86
C GLN A 173 5.33 -8.07 14.93
N LEU A 174 6.51 -8.66 14.71
CA LEU A 174 7.14 -9.66 15.59
C LEU A 174 8.16 -9.05 16.56
N ASN A 175 8.73 -7.89 16.23
CA ASN A 175 9.68 -7.17 17.06
C ASN A 175 9.69 -5.67 16.72
N GLY A 176 10.34 -4.86 17.56
CA GLY A 176 10.70 -3.49 17.25
C GLY A 176 9.71 -2.45 17.78
N LYS A 177 10.02 -1.19 17.49
CA LYS A 177 9.18 -0.03 17.83
C LYS A 177 7.98 0.06 16.89
N GLU A 178 6.97 0.83 17.28
CA GLU A 178 5.90 1.27 16.38
C GLU A 178 6.45 1.83 15.06
N LEU A 179 5.72 1.59 13.97
CA LEU A 179 6.07 2.09 12.64
C LEU A 179 5.81 3.59 12.55
N SER A 180 6.74 4.32 11.90
CA SER A 180 6.55 5.74 11.56
C SER A 180 5.78 5.90 10.25
N PHE A 181 5.34 7.12 9.93
CA PHE A 181 4.70 7.44 8.66
C PHE A 181 5.57 7.04 7.45
N ASN A 182 6.85 7.40 7.46
CA ASN A 182 7.78 7.05 6.39
C ASN A 182 8.02 5.54 6.33
N ASN A 183 8.02 4.85 7.47
CA ASN A 183 8.12 3.39 7.49
C ASN A 183 6.95 2.73 6.78
N ILE A 184 5.72 3.20 7.02
CA ILE A 184 4.53 2.65 6.35
C ILE A 184 4.61 2.87 4.83
N ARG A 185 5.00 4.07 4.38
CA ARG A 185 5.13 4.39 2.96
C ARG A 185 6.21 3.57 2.27
N ASP A 186 7.41 3.52 2.85
CA ASP A 186 8.52 2.78 2.28
C ASP A 186 8.24 1.27 2.30
N ALA A 187 7.64 0.73 3.37
CA ALA A 187 7.25 -0.68 3.45
C ALA A 187 6.20 -1.05 2.39
N ASP A 188 5.17 -0.23 2.19
CA ASP A 188 4.15 -0.44 1.16
C ASP A 188 4.79 -0.46 -0.24
N ALA A 189 5.70 0.48 -0.53
CA ALA A 189 6.44 0.50 -1.79
C ALA A 189 7.26 -0.78 -2.00
N ALA A 190 7.99 -1.24 -0.97
CA ALA A 190 8.82 -2.43 -1.07
C ALA A 190 7.99 -3.72 -1.23
N ILE A 191 6.83 -3.81 -0.56
CA ILE A 191 5.85 -4.89 -0.72
C ILE A 191 5.31 -4.93 -2.16
N ARG A 192 5.01 -3.77 -2.76
CA ARG A 192 4.57 -3.69 -4.16
C ARG A 192 5.65 -4.11 -5.15
N ILE A 193 6.91 -3.71 -4.92
CA ILE A 193 8.04 -4.10 -5.79
C ILE A 193 8.20 -5.61 -5.82
N ILE A 194 8.31 -6.22 -4.64
CA ILE A 194 8.65 -7.65 -4.54
C ILE A 194 7.56 -8.57 -5.10
N ARG A 195 6.32 -8.07 -5.20
CA ARG A 195 5.17 -8.78 -5.80
C ARG A 195 5.45 -9.18 -7.25
N ASP A 196 6.21 -8.39 -8.01
CA ASP A 196 6.54 -8.69 -9.42
C ASP A 196 7.64 -9.76 -9.58
N PHE A 197 8.27 -10.18 -8.48
CA PHE A 197 9.38 -11.15 -8.46
C PHE A 197 8.99 -12.47 -7.77
N LYS A 198 7.78 -12.97 -8.03
CA LYS A 198 7.25 -14.17 -7.34
C LYS A 198 7.96 -15.48 -7.70
N ASP A 199 8.47 -15.57 -8.93
CA ASP A 199 8.93 -16.84 -9.52
C ASP A 199 10.26 -17.36 -8.95
N SER A 200 11.12 -16.48 -8.44
CA SER A 200 12.42 -16.87 -7.85
C SER A 200 12.64 -16.20 -6.49
N PRO A 201 13.45 -16.77 -5.58
CA PRO A 201 13.90 -16.09 -4.37
C PRO A 201 14.46 -14.70 -4.67
N THR A 202 13.93 -13.69 -4.00
CA THR A 202 14.24 -12.29 -4.28
C THR A 202 14.24 -11.48 -2.99
N VAL A 203 15.16 -10.53 -2.93
CA VAL A 203 15.27 -9.52 -1.88
C VAL A 203 15.18 -8.14 -2.51
N VAL A 204 14.31 -7.29 -1.95
CA VAL A 204 14.19 -5.88 -2.31
C VAL A 204 14.64 -5.04 -1.12
N ALA A 205 15.65 -4.21 -1.34
CA ALA A 205 16.08 -3.15 -0.45
C ALA A 205 15.58 -1.80 -0.97
N LEU A 206 14.90 -1.05 -0.10
CA LEU A 206 14.26 0.22 -0.43
C LEU A 206 14.65 1.31 0.57
N LYS A 207 14.77 2.53 0.04
CA LYS A 207 14.97 3.74 0.84
C LYS A 207 14.30 4.92 0.15
N HIS A 208 13.48 5.67 0.88
CA HIS A 208 12.79 6.87 0.37
C HIS A 208 12.02 6.59 -0.94
N MET A 209 11.18 5.57 -0.93
CA MET A 209 10.31 5.17 -2.05
C MET A 209 11.04 4.75 -3.33
N ASN A 210 12.35 4.49 -3.29
CA ASN A 210 13.14 4.03 -4.42
C ASN A 210 13.89 2.73 -4.07
N PRO A 211 13.93 1.73 -4.97
CA PRO A 211 14.76 0.55 -4.75
C PRO A 211 16.24 0.97 -4.78
N CYS A 212 16.96 0.72 -3.69
CA CYS A 212 18.42 0.86 -3.67
C CYS A 212 19.12 -0.46 -4.04
N GLY A 213 18.43 -1.59 -3.91
CA GLY A 213 18.92 -2.89 -4.34
C GLY A 213 17.78 -3.87 -4.60
N ILE A 214 17.84 -4.61 -5.69
CA ILE A 214 17.03 -5.80 -5.92
C ILE A 214 17.98 -6.92 -6.31
N GLY A 215 17.91 -8.04 -5.61
CA GLY A 215 18.72 -9.23 -5.86
C GLY A 215 17.84 -10.46 -5.97
N GLN A 216 18.07 -11.28 -6.98
CA GLN A 216 17.34 -12.52 -7.24
C GLN A 216 18.34 -13.66 -7.45
N ALA A 217 18.04 -14.82 -6.88
CA ALA A 217 18.90 -16.00 -6.96
C ALA A 217 18.07 -17.29 -6.81
N ASP A 218 18.73 -18.45 -6.78
CA ASP A 218 18.10 -19.75 -6.57
C ASP A 218 17.74 -20.01 -5.09
N ASP A 219 18.34 -19.25 -4.18
CA ASP A 219 18.08 -19.28 -2.73
C ASP A 219 18.04 -17.86 -2.15
N ILE A 220 17.43 -17.72 -0.96
CA ILE A 220 17.17 -16.40 -0.37
C ILE A 220 18.44 -15.75 0.23
N GLU A 221 19.43 -16.55 0.61
CA GLU A 221 20.69 -16.09 1.20
C GLU A 221 21.55 -15.41 0.12
N THR A 222 21.66 -16.04 -1.06
CA THR A 222 22.35 -15.49 -2.22
C THR A 222 21.61 -14.27 -2.78
N ALA A 223 20.27 -14.30 -2.81
CA ALA A 223 19.46 -13.13 -3.21
C ALA A 223 19.70 -11.92 -2.30
N TRP A 224 19.90 -12.15 -0.99
CA TRP A 224 20.31 -11.10 -0.05
C TRP A 224 21.68 -10.52 -0.41
N ASP A 225 22.68 -11.36 -0.71
CA ASP A 225 24.03 -10.89 -1.07
C ASP A 225 23.97 -9.95 -2.28
N TYR A 226 23.25 -10.34 -3.33
CA TYR A 226 23.04 -9.53 -4.53
C TYR A 226 22.29 -8.20 -4.25
N ALA A 227 21.25 -8.23 -3.42
CA ALA A 227 20.52 -7.01 -3.05
C ALA A 227 21.39 -6.06 -2.21
N TYR A 228 22.21 -6.60 -1.30
CA TYR A 228 23.14 -5.82 -0.49
C TYR A 228 24.27 -5.24 -1.35
N GLU A 229 24.87 -6.03 -2.23
CA GLU A 229 25.95 -5.61 -3.13
C GLU A 229 25.52 -4.56 -4.14
N SER A 230 24.23 -4.49 -4.48
CA SER A 230 23.66 -3.46 -5.37
C SER A 230 24.03 -2.04 -4.93
N ASP A 231 23.79 -1.70 -3.65
CA ASP A 231 24.21 -0.44 -3.04
C ASP A 231 24.37 -0.58 -1.50
N PRO A 232 25.56 -1.02 -1.03
CA PRO A 232 25.85 -1.22 0.39
C PRO A 232 25.78 0.07 1.24
N VAL A 233 25.91 1.24 0.60
CA VAL A 233 25.87 2.53 1.28
C VAL A 233 24.41 2.92 1.54
N SER A 234 23.56 2.80 0.52
CA SER A 234 22.16 3.22 0.63
C SER A 234 21.31 2.27 1.44
N ILE A 235 21.59 0.95 1.44
CA ILE A 235 20.82 -0.04 2.23
C ILE A 235 20.90 0.21 3.75
N PHE A 236 21.93 0.95 4.22
CA PHE A 236 22.03 1.34 5.62
C PHE A 236 20.83 2.19 6.06
N GLY A 237 20.08 1.71 7.05
CA GLY A 237 18.83 2.30 7.51
C GLY A 237 17.66 2.09 6.54
N GLY A 238 17.79 1.17 5.60
CA GLY A 238 16.75 0.83 4.64
C GLY A 238 15.70 -0.13 5.18
N ILE A 239 14.70 -0.38 4.34
CA ILE A 239 13.69 -1.42 4.49
C ILE A 239 14.05 -2.56 3.55
N VAL A 240 13.96 -3.79 4.05
CA VAL A 240 14.23 -4.99 3.27
C VAL A 240 13.00 -5.89 3.27
N VAL A 241 12.64 -6.38 2.09
CA VAL A 241 11.57 -7.36 1.92
C VAL A 241 12.16 -8.60 1.24
N LEU A 242 11.82 -9.78 1.76
CA LEU A 242 12.24 -11.09 1.26
C LEU A 242 10.98 -11.88 0.89
N ASN A 243 10.96 -12.53 -0.27
CA ASN A 243 9.79 -13.28 -0.74
C ASN A 243 9.81 -14.78 -0.34
N ARG A 244 10.76 -15.18 0.50
CA ARG A 244 10.90 -16.52 1.08
C ARG A 244 11.13 -16.40 2.58
N GLU A 245 11.02 -17.52 3.28
CA GLU A 245 11.32 -17.62 4.71
C GLU A 245 12.75 -17.15 5.00
N VAL A 246 12.93 -16.43 6.11
CA VAL A 246 14.27 -16.05 6.58
C VAL A 246 14.82 -17.14 7.49
N ASP A 247 15.93 -17.74 7.06
CA ASP A 247 16.69 -18.71 7.83
C ASP A 247 17.83 -18.07 8.64
N ALA A 248 18.52 -18.89 9.43
CA ALA A 248 19.61 -18.43 10.30
C ALA A 248 20.79 -17.82 9.50
N ALA A 249 21.17 -18.41 8.37
CA ALA A 249 22.29 -17.95 7.56
C ALA A 249 22.02 -16.55 6.97
N THR A 250 20.83 -16.37 6.40
CA THR A 250 20.38 -15.07 5.89
C THR A 250 20.27 -14.04 7.03
N ALA A 251 19.75 -14.46 8.19
CA ALA A 251 19.65 -13.60 9.38
C ALA A 251 21.02 -13.13 9.90
N GLU A 252 22.04 -13.98 9.91
CA GLU A 252 23.39 -13.60 10.34
C GLU A 252 23.98 -12.50 9.46
N LYS A 253 23.81 -12.60 8.13
CA LYS A 253 24.26 -11.56 7.20
C LYS A 253 23.52 -10.25 7.41
N MET A 254 22.18 -10.29 7.52
CA MET A 254 21.36 -9.10 7.81
C MET A 254 21.68 -8.49 9.19
N HIS A 255 22.10 -9.30 10.16
CA HIS A 255 22.45 -8.83 11.49
C HIS A 255 23.66 -7.88 11.48
N GLY A 256 24.58 -8.02 10.52
CA GLY A 256 25.71 -7.10 10.35
C GLY A 256 25.32 -5.69 9.90
N VAL A 257 24.11 -5.51 9.35
CA VAL A 257 23.66 -4.27 8.72
C VAL A 257 22.65 -3.54 9.60
N PHE A 258 22.74 -2.21 9.69
CA PHE A 258 21.68 -1.43 10.30
C PHE A 258 20.49 -1.36 9.34
N LEU A 259 19.39 -2.03 9.67
CA LEU A 259 18.13 -2.02 8.91
C LEU A 259 17.03 -1.45 9.82
N GLU A 260 16.09 -0.70 9.24
CA GLU A 260 14.94 -0.23 10.01
C GLU A 260 13.84 -1.29 10.09
N ILE A 261 13.60 -1.99 8.98
CA ILE A 261 12.51 -2.96 8.82
C ILE A 261 12.98 -4.15 7.98
N ILE A 262 12.62 -5.36 8.42
CA ILE A 262 12.70 -6.58 7.61
C ILE A 262 11.28 -7.14 7.50
N ILE A 263 10.85 -7.48 6.28
CA ILE A 263 9.53 -8.06 5.98
C ILE A 263 9.74 -9.38 5.24
N ALA A 264 9.06 -10.44 5.67
CA ALA A 264 9.13 -11.75 5.03
C ALA A 264 7.82 -12.54 5.23
N PRO A 265 7.58 -13.63 4.47
CA PRO A 265 6.48 -14.55 4.75
C PRO A 265 6.56 -15.21 6.13
N SER A 266 7.75 -15.61 6.53
CA SER A 266 8.02 -16.27 7.80
C SER A 266 9.50 -16.16 8.18
N TYR A 267 9.80 -16.57 9.40
CA TYR A 267 11.15 -16.60 9.96
C TYR A 267 11.28 -17.88 10.77
N THR A 268 12.42 -18.55 10.66
CA THR A 268 12.79 -19.61 11.61
C THR A 268 12.99 -19.03 13.02
N ASP A 269 12.82 -19.85 14.05
CA ASP A 269 13.02 -19.42 15.44
C ASP A 269 14.46 -18.93 15.67
N GLU A 270 15.44 -19.61 15.06
CA GLU A 270 16.85 -19.24 15.09
C GLU A 270 17.08 -17.88 14.41
N ALA A 271 16.50 -17.65 13.23
CA ALA A 271 16.59 -16.37 12.53
C ALA A 271 16.04 -15.20 13.37
N LEU A 272 14.88 -15.38 14.01
CA LEU A 272 14.31 -14.36 14.88
C LEU A 272 15.23 -14.08 16.08
N ALA A 273 15.77 -15.12 16.71
CA ALA A 273 16.69 -14.97 17.83
C ALA A 273 17.96 -14.17 17.44
N ILE A 274 18.51 -14.43 16.24
CA ILE A 274 19.66 -13.71 15.69
C ILE A 274 19.29 -12.25 15.42
N LEU A 275 18.21 -11.99 14.66
CA LEU A 275 17.84 -10.64 14.24
C LEU A 275 17.51 -9.72 15.41
N ILE A 276 16.89 -10.25 16.47
CA ILE A 276 16.45 -9.47 17.64
C ILE A 276 17.60 -9.23 18.63
N ASN A 277 18.67 -10.04 18.58
CA ASN A 277 19.80 -9.93 19.51
C ASN A 277 20.38 -8.51 19.49
N LYS A 278 20.35 -7.80 20.63
CA LYS A 278 20.83 -6.39 20.75
C LYS A 278 20.19 -5.37 19.78
N LYS A 279 19.21 -5.74 18.95
CA LYS A 279 18.50 -4.88 18.00
C LYS A 279 17.02 -4.70 18.37
N LYS A 280 16.77 -4.23 19.58
CA LYS A 280 15.41 -4.02 20.12
C LYS A 280 14.51 -3.09 19.28
N ASN A 281 15.10 -2.26 18.43
CA ASN A 281 14.36 -1.27 17.61
C ASN A 281 14.03 -1.76 16.20
N LEU A 282 14.68 -2.82 15.72
CA LEU A 282 14.48 -3.37 14.37
C LEU A 282 13.05 -3.89 14.25
N ARG A 283 12.25 -3.36 13.31
CA ARG A 283 10.92 -3.93 13.07
C ARG A 283 11.07 -5.18 12.21
N ILE A 284 10.49 -6.27 12.69
CA ILE A 284 10.40 -7.53 11.95
C ILE A 284 8.93 -7.76 11.70
N LEU A 285 8.53 -7.84 10.43
CA LEU A 285 7.14 -7.97 10.01
C LEU A 285 6.93 -9.28 9.25
N ALA A 286 5.94 -10.06 9.66
CA ALA A 286 5.47 -11.22 8.90
C ALA A 286 4.25 -10.83 8.05
N LEU A 287 4.26 -11.18 6.77
CA LEU A 287 3.18 -10.88 5.80
C LEU A 287 2.87 -12.11 4.96
N PRO A 288 1.62 -12.53 4.74
CA PRO A 288 1.31 -13.74 3.98
C PRO A 288 1.44 -13.55 2.45
N PHE A 289 2.54 -14.04 1.84
CA PHE A 289 2.81 -13.87 0.39
C PHE A 289 1.88 -14.68 -0.53
N ASN A 290 1.13 -15.64 -0.02
CA ASN A 290 0.15 -16.40 -0.80
C ASN A 290 -1.10 -15.57 -1.19
N ALA A 291 -1.32 -14.41 -0.58
CA ALA A 291 -2.45 -13.52 -0.86
C ALA A 291 -2.10 -12.38 -1.85
N GLN A 292 -0.97 -12.46 -2.55
CA GLN A 292 -0.47 -11.40 -3.44
C GLN A 292 -1.46 -10.99 -4.54
N GLU A 293 -2.07 -11.97 -5.22
CA GLU A 293 -2.95 -11.69 -6.38
C GLU A 293 -4.19 -10.87 -5.98
N ALA A 294 -4.73 -11.09 -4.78
CA ALA A 294 -5.86 -10.33 -4.28
C ALA A 294 -5.54 -8.83 -4.08
N SER A 295 -4.26 -8.48 -3.85
CA SER A 295 -3.83 -7.09 -3.69
C SER A 295 -3.76 -6.30 -5.01
N GLU A 296 -3.76 -6.96 -6.16
CA GLU A 296 -3.57 -6.32 -7.47
C GLU A 296 -4.81 -5.54 -7.94
N VAL A 297 -5.99 -5.86 -7.39
CA VAL A 297 -7.28 -5.32 -7.82
C VAL A 297 -7.59 -3.97 -7.18
N GLU A 298 -6.89 -3.59 -6.11
CA GLU A 298 -7.17 -2.33 -5.41
C GLU A 298 -6.84 -1.11 -6.27
N ALA A 299 -7.71 -0.10 -6.22
CA ALA A 299 -7.42 1.20 -6.82
C ALA A 299 -6.37 1.97 -6.00
N GLU A 300 -5.53 2.74 -6.70
CA GLU A 300 -4.64 3.73 -6.10
C GLU A 300 -5.34 5.09 -6.03
N TYR A 301 -5.17 5.76 -4.89
CA TYR A 301 -5.76 7.05 -4.59
C TYR A 301 -4.66 8.09 -4.40
N THR A 302 -4.72 9.21 -5.13
CA THR A 302 -3.80 10.33 -4.96
C THR A 302 -4.57 11.60 -4.63
N GLY A 303 -4.38 12.11 -3.42
CA GLY A 303 -4.99 13.36 -2.98
C GLY A 303 -4.48 14.54 -3.80
N VAL A 304 -5.38 15.44 -4.18
CA VAL A 304 -5.06 16.72 -4.79
C VAL A 304 -5.77 17.83 -4.02
N VAL A 305 -5.34 19.08 -4.18
CA VAL A 305 -6.00 20.21 -3.50
C VAL A 305 -7.47 20.26 -3.92
N GLY A 306 -8.37 19.99 -2.98
CA GLY A 306 -9.82 19.97 -3.21
C GLY A 306 -10.38 18.72 -3.89
N GLY A 307 -9.61 17.64 -4.06
CA GLY A 307 -10.10 16.44 -4.74
C GLY A 307 -9.25 15.18 -4.57
N LEU A 308 -9.58 14.15 -5.35
CA LEU A 308 -8.94 12.83 -5.33
C LEU A 308 -8.83 12.28 -6.75
N LEU A 309 -7.65 11.78 -7.13
CA LEU A 309 -7.44 11.00 -8.34
C LEU A 309 -7.54 9.50 -8.01
N VAL A 310 -8.17 8.73 -8.89
CA VAL A 310 -8.37 7.28 -8.73
C VAL A 310 -7.87 6.59 -10.00
N GLN A 311 -6.99 5.60 -9.85
CA GLN A 311 -6.47 4.80 -10.95
C GLN A 311 -6.30 3.34 -10.53
N ASN A 312 -6.15 2.44 -11.51
CA ASN A 312 -5.73 1.07 -11.23
C ASN A 312 -4.23 1.07 -10.88
N GLN A 313 -3.80 0.05 -10.12
CA GLN A 313 -2.38 -0.22 -9.95
C GLN A 313 -1.72 -0.63 -11.27
N ASP A 314 -0.44 -0.31 -11.43
CA ASP A 314 0.38 -0.82 -12.52
C ASP A 314 0.85 -2.26 -12.22
N VAL A 315 -0.02 -3.22 -12.50
CA VAL A 315 0.20 -4.67 -12.32
C VAL A 315 0.34 -5.40 -13.65
N VAL A 316 0.75 -4.67 -14.71
CA VAL A 316 0.94 -5.27 -16.04
C VAL A 316 1.91 -6.44 -15.93
N LYS A 317 1.48 -7.59 -16.48
CA LYS A 317 2.30 -8.80 -16.59
C LYS A 317 3.09 -8.71 -17.88
N GLU A 318 4.40 -8.62 -17.73
CA GLU A 318 5.32 -8.46 -18.85
C GLU A 318 5.48 -9.77 -19.63
N SER A 319 5.47 -9.67 -20.96
CA SER A 319 5.58 -10.80 -21.87
C SER A 319 6.71 -10.51 -22.87
N PRO A 320 7.89 -11.13 -22.71
CA PRO A 320 9.01 -10.96 -23.62
C PRO A 320 8.68 -11.33 -25.08
N ALA A 321 7.68 -12.20 -25.28
CA ALA A 321 7.19 -12.58 -26.60
C ALA A 321 6.52 -11.42 -27.36
N ASP A 322 6.02 -10.40 -26.65
CA ASP A 322 5.38 -9.22 -27.25
C ASP A 322 6.39 -8.09 -27.55
N TRP A 323 7.65 -8.28 -27.18
CA TRP A 323 8.68 -7.27 -27.37
C TRP A 323 9.33 -7.33 -28.74
N GLN A 324 9.72 -6.16 -29.24
CA GLN A 324 10.34 -6.02 -30.55
C GLN A 324 11.79 -5.57 -30.43
N VAL A 325 12.72 -6.36 -30.97
CA VAL A 325 14.09 -5.89 -31.22
C VAL A 325 14.06 -4.98 -32.46
N VAL A 326 14.31 -3.68 -32.27
CA VAL A 326 14.19 -2.65 -33.33
C VAL A 326 15.53 -2.29 -33.99
N THR A 327 16.64 -2.79 -33.46
CA THR A 327 18.01 -2.62 -33.99
C THR A 327 18.51 -3.87 -34.70
N LYS A 328 19.65 -3.75 -35.39
CA LYS A 328 20.30 -4.86 -36.11
C LYS A 328 20.87 -5.93 -35.18
N ARG A 329 21.46 -5.54 -34.06
CA ARG A 329 22.02 -6.48 -33.07
C ARG A 329 20.89 -7.12 -32.28
N GLN A 330 20.93 -8.44 -32.15
CA GLN A 330 20.06 -9.23 -31.29
C GLN A 330 20.69 -9.36 -29.89
N PRO A 331 19.89 -9.44 -28.82
CA PRO A 331 20.41 -9.69 -27.49
C PRO A 331 21.02 -11.10 -27.40
N THR A 332 22.03 -11.27 -26.54
CA THR A 332 22.45 -12.61 -26.08
C THR A 332 21.42 -13.18 -25.11
N GLU A 333 21.50 -14.47 -24.77
CA GLU A 333 20.62 -15.08 -23.76
C GLU A 333 20.74 -14.38 -22.39
N THR A 334 21.97 -14.10 -21.93
CA THR A 334 22.22 -13.34 -20.69
C THR A 334 21.63 -11.94 -20.75
N GLU A 335 21.79 -11.24 -21.87
CA GLU A 335 21.19 -9.91 -22.04
C GLU A 335 19.66 -9.98 -22.05
N ALA A 336 19.06 -11.01 -22.66
CA ALA A 336 17.62 -11.20 -22.66
C ALA A 336 17.07 -11.35 -21.22
N THR A 337 17.67 -12.23 -20.42
CA THR A 337 17.30 -12.40 -19.00
C THR A 337 17.49 -11.10 -18.22
N ALA A 338 18.59 -10.39 -18.44
CA ALA A 338 18.84 -9.10 -17.81
C ALA A 338 17.81 -8.04 -18.20
N LEU A 339 17.39 -7.97 -19.47
CA LEU A 339 16.36 -7.03 -19.94
C LEU A 339 15.01 -7.35 -19.28
N GLU A 340 14.67 -8.63 -19.09
CA GLU A 340 13.48 -9.05 -18.38
C GLU A 340 13.48 -8.61 -16.92
N PHE A 341 14.59 -8.85 -16.22
CA PHE A 341 14.78 -8.38 -14.85
C PHE A 341 14.71 -6.85 -14.76
N ALA A 342 15.42 -6.14 -15.65
CA ALA A 342 15.46 -4.69 -15.70
C ALA A 342 14.07 -4.08 -15.93
N TRP A 343 13.28 -4.69 -16.82
CA TRP A 343 11.94 -4.21 -17.17
C TRP A 343 10.93 -4.37 -16.04
N LYS A 344 11.01 -5.46 -15.26
CA LYS A 344 10.23 -5.59 -14.02
C LYS A 344 10.66 -4.56 -12.98
N ALA A 345 11.96 -4.35 -12.81
CA ALA A 345 12.50 -3.44 -11.80
C ALA A 345 12.20 -1.96 -12.09
N ILE A 346 12.27 -1.53 -13.36
CA ILE A 346 12.13 -0.11 -13.74
C ILE A 346 10.75 0.46 -13.41
N LYS A 347 9.70 -0.37 -13.37
CA LYS A 347 8.32 0.02 -13.02
C LYS A 347 8.21 0.78 -11.68
N TYR A 348 9.19 0.58 -10.80
CA TYR A 348 9.20 1.10 -9.44
C TYR A 348 10.19 2.24 -9.20
N VAL A 349 10.95 2.64 -10.22
CA VAL A 349 11.86 3.79 -10.16
C VAL A 349 11.06 5.06 -10.47
N LYS A 350 11.22 6.12 -9.67
CA LYS A 350 10.52 7.40 -9.90
C LYS A 350 10.93 8.03 -11.24
N SER A 351 9.97 8.60 -11.96
CA SER A 351 10.15 9.14 -13.31
C SER A 351 10.87 10.49 -13.35
N ASN A 352 11.73 10.78 -14.34
CA ASN A 352 12.20 9.89 -15.39
C ASN A 352 13.13 8.80 -14.81
N GLY A 353 12.71 7.55 -14.86
CA GLY A 353 13.42 6.43 -14.25
C GLY A 353 14.37 5.78 -15.25
N ILE A 354 15.61 5.58 -14.82
CA ILE A 354 16.58 4.72 -15.50
C ILE A 354 17.13 3.71 -14.50
N ILE A 355 17.27 2.46 -14.93
CA ILE A 355 17.91 1.42 -14.13
C ILE A 355 18.88 0.63 -14.99
N VAL A 356 20.06 0.36 -14.42
CA VAL A 356 21.07 -0.53 -14.97
C VAL A 356 21.05 -1.80 -14.14
N THR A 357 20.96 -2.96 -14.78
CA THR A 357 20.94 -4.26 -14.12
C THR A 357 21.80 -5.26 -14.89
N ASN A 358 22.18 -6.36 -14.24
CA ASN A 358 22.50 -7.59 -14.95
C ASN A 358 21.29 -8.55 -14.84
N ASP A 359 21.51 -9.85 -14.96
CA ASP A 359 20.49 -10.90 -14.92
C ASP A 359 19.98 -11.26 -13.52
N HIS A 360 20.65 -10.82 -12.45
CA HIS A 360 20.30 -11.19 -11.08
C HIS A 360 20.22 -10.00 -10.10
N MET A 361 20.74 -8.82 -10.46
CA MET A 361 20.71 -7.67 -9.58
C MET A 361 20.70 -6.30 -10.26
N THR A 362 20.27 -5.32 -9.49
CA THR A 362 20.40 -3.90 -9.84
C THR A 362 21.83 -3.42 -9.64
N LEU A 363 22.35 -2.65 -10.60
CA LEU A 363 23.72 -2.14 -10.59
C LEU A 363 23.79 -0.63 -10.43
N GLY A 364 22.76 0.08 -10.89
CA GLY A 364 22.64 1.53 -10.76
C GLY A 364 21.24 2.03 -11.04
N VAL A 365 20.81 3.06 -10.33
CA VAL A 365 19.46 3.61 -10.37
C VAL A 365 19.55 5.13 -10.54
N GLY A 366 18.87 5.65 -11.55
CA GLY A 366 18.70 7.09 -11.80
C GLY A 366 17.25 7.50 -11.59
N PRO A 367 16.81 7.77 -10.35
CA PRO A 367 15.43 8.12 -10.07
C PRO A 367 15.14 9.63 -10.22
N GLY A 368 13.94 9.96 -10.69
CA GLY A 368 13.26 11.22 -10.39
C GLY A 368 13.79 12.48 -11.09
N GLN A 369 14.56 12.35 -12.17
CA GLN A 369 15.12 13.54 -12.84
C GLN A 369 14.11 14.17 -13.81
N THR A 370 14.11 15.51 -13.88
CA THR A 370 13.28 16.28 -14.82
C THR A 370 13.68 16.09 -16.28
N ASN A 371 14.92 15.68 -16.55
CA ASN A 371 15.41 15.29 -17.87
C ASN A 371 16.03 13.87 -17.83
N ARG A 372 15.77 13.08 -18.87
CA ARG A 372 16.12 11.66 -18.92
C ARG A 372 17.63 11.40 -18.98
N VAL A 373 18.39 12.26 -19.66
CA VAL A 373 19.85 12.10 -19.78
C VAL A 373 20.56 12.25 -18.42
N ALA A 374 20.03 13.05 -17.50
CA ALA A 374 20.53 13.11 -16.12
C ALA A 374 20.31 11.77 -15.39
N SER A 375 19.14 11.15 -15.52
CA SER A 375 18.89 9.81 -14.95
C SER A 375 19.82 8.76 -15.54
N VAL A 376 20.07 8.81 -16.85
CA VAL A 376 21.03 7.92 -17.53
C VAL A 376 22.42 8.05 -16.91
N ARG A 377 22.91 9.29 -16.76
CA ARG A 377 24.24 9.55 -16.18
C ARG A 377 24.35 9.08 -14.73
N LEU A 378 23.32 9.29 -13.92
CA LEU A 378 23.29 8.84 -12.52
C LEU A 378 23.34 7.32 -12.43
N ALA A 379 22.50 6.61 -13.19
CA ALA A 379 22.46 5.15 -13.17
C ALA A 379 23.80 4.55 -13.65
N ILE A 380 24.39 5.12 -14.71
CA ILE A 380 25.70 4.70 -15.22
C ILE A 380 26.81 4.95 -14.21
N ASP A 381 26.86 6.13 -13.56
CA ASP A 381 27.92 6.44 -12.59
C ASP A 381 27.87 5.50 -11.38
N GLN A 382 26.68 5.10 -10.93
CA GLN A 382 26.52 4.10 -9.88
C GLN A 382 26.95 2.69 -10.33
N ALA A 383 26.75 2.35 -11.61
CA ALA A 383 27.06 1.03 -12.17
C ALA A 383 28.49 0.89 -12.74
N LYS A 384 29.27 1.98 -12.83
CA LYS A 384 30.47 2.11 -13.70
C LYS A 384 31.53 1.00 -13.58
N ASP A 385 31.66 0.38 -12.41
CA ASP A 385 32.65 -0.68 -12.16
C ASP A 385 32.10 -2.10 -12.37
N ARG A 386 30.83 -2.23 -12.82
CA ARG A 386 30.08 -3.49 -12.91
C ARG A 386 29.27 -3.61 -14.21
N LEU A 387 29.76 -3.02 -15.31
CA LEU A 387 29.01 -2.96 -16.57
C LEU A 387 29.09 -4.24 -17.43
N ASP A 388 29.81 -5.27 -16.99
CA ASP A 388 29.87 -6.54 -17.70
C ASP A 388 28.51 -7.25 -17.64
N GLY A 389 27.99 -7.67 -18.80
CA GLY A 389 26.63 -8.21 -18.92
C GLY A 389 25.51 -7.23 -18.57
N ALA A 390 25.82 -5.95 -18.34
CA ALA A 390 24.83 -4.97 -17.90
C ALA A 390 23.95 -4.47 -19.05
N VAL A 391 22.67 -4.28 -18.73
CA VAL A 391 21.66 -3.71 -19.61
C VAL A 391 21.02 -2.50 -18.96
N LEU A 392 20.33 -1.67 -19.73
CA LEU A 392 19.64 -0.50 -19.20
C LEU A 392 18.17 -0.47 -19.62
N ALA A 393 17.29 -0.33 -18.63
CA ALA A 393 15.87 -0.11 -18.85
C ALA A 393 15.48 1.35 -18.59
N SER A 394 14.54 1.83 -19.39
CA SER A 394 14.02 3.19 -19.36
C SER A 394 12.50 3.18 -19.22
N ASP A 395 11.98 3.80 -18.17
CA ASP A 395 10.54 3.76 -17.83
C ASP A 395 9.62 4.34 -18.92
N ALA A 396 10.17 5.25 -19.73
CA ALA A 396 9.56 5.83 -20.90
C ALA A 396 10.55 5.93 -22.07
N PHE A 397 10.08 6.37 -23.23
CA PHE A 397 10.90 6.46 -24.43
C PHE A 397 12.06 7.46 -24.28
N PHE A 398 13.14 7.25 -25.04
CA PHE A 398 14.21 8.23 -25.19
C PHE A 398 13.76 9.36 -26.12
N PRO A 399 13.77 10.63 -25.67
CA PRO A 399 13.29 11.73 -26.50
C PRO A 399 14.30 12.15 -27.60
N PHE A 400 15.59 11.85 -27.40
CA PHE A 400 16.68 12.26 -28.28
C PHE A 400 17.80 11.20 -28.28
N ALA A 401 18.61 11.19 -29.35
CA ALA A 401 19.72 10.25 -29.53
C ALA A 401 20.84 10.38 -28.49
N ASP A 402 21.00 11.55 -27.87
CA ASP A 402 22.04 11.84 -26.86
C ASP A 402 22.02 10.84 -25.69
N ASN A 403 20.84 10.39 -25.27
CA ASN A 403 20.67 9.37 -24.25
C ASN A 403 21.36 8.07 -24.66
N VAL A 404 21.13 7.61 -25.90
CA VAL A 404 21.72 6.38 -26.45
C VAL A 404 23.23 6.53 -26.60
N GLU A 405 23.71 7.71 -27.01
CA GLU A 405 25.14 7.98 -27.12
C GLU A 405 25.86 7.91 -25.76
N GLU A 406 25.26 8.44 -24.69
CA GLU A 406 25.83 8.36 -23.34
C GLU A 406 25.87 6.92 -22.83
N ILE A 407 24.81 6.14 -23.10
CA ILE A 407 24.73 4.71 -22.75
C ILE A 407 25.83 3.92 -23.48
N ALA A 408 25.98 4.16 -24.78
CA ALA A 408 26.99 3.49 -25.59
C ALA A 408 28.42 3.81 -25.14
N LYS A 409 28.71 5.06 -24.76
CA LYS A 409 30.03 5.47 -24.24
C LYS A 409 30.39 4.77 -22.93
N ALA A 410 29.39 4.43 -22.11
CA ALA A 410 29.61 3.69 -20.88
C ALA A 410 29.95 2.20 -21.11
N GLY A 411 29.59 1.66 -22.28
CA GLY A 411 29.88 0.27 -22.65
C GLY A 411 28.69 -0.70 -22.54
N ILE A 412 27.51 -0.21 -22.14
CA ILE A 412 26.27 -1.00 -22.10
C ILE A 412 25.88 -1.43 -23.53
N LYS A 413 25.45 -2.69 -23.67
CA LYS A 413 25.21 -3.33 -24.98
C LYS A 413 23.75 -3.58 -25.32
N ALA A 414 22.86 -3.57 -24.34
CA ALA A 414 21.43 -3.74 -24.58
C ALA A 414 20.60 -2.74 -23.77
N ILE A 415 19.56 -2.23 -24.41
CA ILE A 415 18.60 -1.29 -23.83
C ILE A 415 17.16 -1.72 -24.10
N ILE A 416 16.27 -1.47 -23.14
CA ILE A 416 14.83 -1.70 -23.26
C ILE A 416 14.05 -0.43 -22.90
N GLN A 417 13.05 -0.10 -23.70
CA GLN A 417 12.19 1.05 -23.53
C GLN A 417 10.80 0.79 -24.15
N PRO A 418 9.78 1.64 -23.93
CA PRO A 418 8.48 1.45 -24.57
C PRO A 418 8.48 1.67 -26.08
N GLY A 419 9.28 2.63 -26.57
CA GLY A 419 9.08 3.24 -27.89
C GLY A 419 7.87 4.20 -27.91
N GLY A 420 7.49 4.66 -29.10
CA GLY A 420 6.36 5.56 -29.34
C GLY A 420 6.73 7.04 -29.48
N SER A 421 8.02 7.39 -29.57
CA SER A 421 8.45 8.75 -29.87
C SER A 421 8.32 9.04 -31.37
N VAL A 422 7.93 10.27 -31.72
CA VAL A 422 8.04 10.77 -33.10
C VAL A 422 9.49 10.77 -33.62
N ARG A 423 10.47 10.62 -32.71
CA ARG A 423 11.90 10.55 -32.98
C ARG A 423 12.52 9.18 -32.69
N ASP A 424 11.74 8.11 -32.55
CA ASP A 424 12.28 6.76 -32.27
C ASP A 424 13.39 6.37 -33.26
N GLN A 425 13.23 6.74 -34.54
CA GLN A 425 14.21 6.47 -35.59
C GLN A 425 15.60 7.06 -35.28
N GLU A 426 15.68 8.26 -34.67
CA GLU A 426 16.95 8.88 -34.28
C GLU A 426 17.67 8.03 -33.21
N SER A 427 16.93 7.50 -32.24
CA SER A 427 17.47 6.64 -31.19
C SER A 427 17.86 5.26 -31.72
N ILE A 428 17.08 4.67 -32.64
CA ILE A 428 17.39 3.39 -33.28
C ILE A 428 18.67 3.51 -34.11
N GLU A 429 18.81 4.56 -34.92
CA GLU A 429 20.01 4.81 -35.72
C GLU A 429 21.26 5.01 -34.86
N ALA A 430 21.12 5.73 -33.73
CA ALA A 430 22.20 5.86 -32.76
C ALA A 430 22.59 4.49 -32.17
N ALA A 431 21.62 3.67 -31.75
CA ALA A 431 21.91 2.35 -31.20
C ALA A 431 22.60 1.44 -32.23
N ASP A 432 22.11 1.40 -33.46
CA ASP A 432 22.73 0.68 -34.58
C ASP A 432 24.16 1.13 -34.84
N LYS A 433 24.42 2.44 -34.83
CA LYS A 433 25.76 3.03 -35.04
C LYS A 433 26.77 2.53 -34.00
N TYR A 434 26.34 2.34 -32.75
CA TYR A 434 27.20 1.87 -31.67
C TYR A 434 27.11 0.34 -31.43
N GLY A 435 26.29 -0.36 -32.22
CA GLY A 435 26.09 -1.80 -32.09
C GLY A 435 25.38 -2.21 -30.81
N LEU A 436 24.41 -1.41 -30.35
CA LEU A 436 23.54 -1.76 -29.23
C LEU A 436 22.32 -2.55 -29.72
N THR A 437 21.85 -3.46 -28.88
CA THR A 437 20.49 -4.00 -28.96
C THR A 437 19.52 -2.99 -28.35
N MET A 438 18.43 -2.66 -29.04
CA MET A 438 17.31 -1.89 -28.50
C MET A 438 16.02 -2.69 -28.63
N VAL A 439 15.30 -2.82 -27.51
CA VAL A 439 14.03 -3.52 -27.39
C VAL A 439 12.90 -2.54 -27.08
N PHE A 440 11.80 -2.64 -27.84
CA PHE A 440 10.56 -1.91 -27.62
C PHE A 440 9.51 -2.82 -26.98
N THR A 441 8.88 -2.35 -25.90
CA THR A 441 7.84 -3.09 -25.18
C THR A 441 6.42 -2.62 -25.50
N GLY A 442 6.26 -1.38 -25.99
CA GLY A 442 4.95 -0.75 -26.20
C GLY A 442 4.23 -0.32 -24.91
N VAL A 443 4.81 -0.56 -23.73
CA VAL A 443 4.20 -0.28 -22.42
C VAL A 443 5.07 0.71 -21.65
N ARG A 444 4.46 1.75 -21.05
CA ARG A 444 5.17 2.78 -20.28
C ARG A 444 4.82 2.68 -18.80
N HIS A 445 5.82 2.69 -17.92
CA HIS A 445 5.65 2.58 -16.46
C HIS A 445 6.03 3.88 -15.74
N PHE A 446 5.28 4.96 -16.00
CA PHE A 446 5.53 6.25 -15.33
C PHE A 446 5.06 6.25 -13.88
N ARG A 447 5.90 6.74 -12.97
CA ARG A 447 5.62 6.80 -11.54
C ARG A 447 6.15 8.09 -10.93
N HIS A 448 5.31 8.84 -10.22
CA HIS A 448 5.68 10.10 -9.57
C HIS A 448 5.97 9.91 -8.09
#